data_AF-A0A3C0VVW8-F1
#
_entry.id   AF-A0A3C0VVW8-F1
#
_cell.length_a   1.000
_cell.length_b   1.000
_cell.length_c   1.000
_cell.angle_alpha   90.00
_cell.angle_beta   90.00
_cell.angle_gamma   90.00
#
_symmetry.space_group_name_H-M   'P 1'
#
loop_
_entity.id
_entity.type
_entity.pdbx_description
1 polymer ?
#
loop_
_entity_poly.entity_id
_entity_poly.type
_entity_poly.pdbx_seq_one_letter_code
_entity_poly.pdbx_strand_id
1 'polypeptide(L)'
;MSTESKPVMLGLIQAKADSDPATNLQATLAKVEQAAANGANIVCTQELFATEYFCQSEHHDNFRLAETIPGDTTEAFQRLAKRCGIVIIVSLFEKRSAGVYHNSAAVIDADGSLLGIYRKMHIPDDP
;
A
#
# COMPACT_ATOMS: atom_id res chain seq x y z
N MET A 1 -34.50 -7.98 6.57
CA MET A 1 -33.14 -7.44 6.35
C MET A 1 -33.04 -6.19 7.21
N SER A 2 -32.06 -6.10 8.11
CA SER A 2 -31.90 -4.92 8.97
C SER A 2 -31.59 -3.70 8.10
N THR A 3 -32.35 -2.62 8.29
CA THR A 3 -32.21 -1.33 7.60
C THR A 3 -31.20 -0.41 8.27
N GLU A 4 -30.49 -0.89 9.30
CA GLU A 4 -29.44 -0.11 9.95
C GLU A 4 -28.15 -0.14 9.12
N SER A 5 -27.80 1.01 8.56
CA SER A 5 -26.48 1.29 8.00
C SER A 5 -25.43 1.12 9.10
N LYS A 6 -24.59 0.08 9.01
CA LYS A 6 -23.43 -0.06 9.88
C LYS A 6 -22.40 1.01 9.50
N PRO A 7 -21.84 1.77 10.46
CA PRO A 7 -20.77 2.71 10.17
C PRO A 7 -19.54 1.96 9.65
N VAL A 8 -18.85 2.56 8.68
CA VAL A 8 -17.56 2.07 8.18
C VAL A 8 -16.45 2.85 8.89
N MET A 9 -15.60 2.13 9.60
CA MET A 9 -14.48 2.69 10.34
C MET A 9 -13.23 2.73 9.46
N LEU A 10 -12.63 3.92 9.33
CA LEU A 10 -11.37 4.11 8.62
C LEU A 10 -10.21 4.14 9.60
N GLY A 11 -9.17 3.35 9.34
CA GLY A 11 -7.91 3.38 10.08
C GLY A 11 -6.87 4.22 9.33
N LEU A 12 -6.36 5.26 9.97
CA LEU A 12 -5.23 6.03 9.49
C LEU A 12 -3.97 5.57 10.22
N ILE A 13 -2.95 5.19 9.46
CA ILE A 13 -1.67 4.74 10.00
C ILE A 13 -0.57 5.74 9.63
N GLN A 14 0.43 5.84 10.49
CA GLN A 14 1.63 6.63 10.27
C GLN A 14 2.84 5.85 10.77
N ALA A 15 3.85 5.73 9.93
CA ALA A 15 5.12 5.10 10.24
C ALA A 15 6.28 5.99 9.77
N LYS A 16 7.40 5.91 10.48
CA LYS A 16 8.66 6.47 9.99
C LYS A 16 9.14 5.58 8.84
N ALA A 17 9.54 6.18 7.73
CA ALA A 17 10.23 5.47 6.66
C ALA A 17 11.70 5.22 7.04
N ASP A 18 12.18 4.03 6.70
CA ASP A 18 13.56 3.61 6.79
C ASP A 18 14.12 3.38 5.37
N SER A 19 15.44 3.27 5.27
CA SER A 19 16.14 2.91 4.04
C SER A 19 15.94 1.46 3.62
N ASP A 20 15.64 0.56 4.58
CA ASP A 20 15.41 -0.87 4.31
C ASP A 20 13.92 -1.19 4.03
N PRO A 21 13.58 -1.71 2.83
CA PRO A 21 12.21 -2.08 2.49
C PRO A 21 11.59 -3.15 3.38
N ALA A 22 12.38 -4.12 3.84
CA ALA A 22 11.87 -5.18 4.70
C ALA A 22 11.41 -4.60 6.05
N THR A 23 12.22 -3.71 6.63
CA THR A 23 11.88 -2.98 7.86
C THR A 23 10.58 -2.17 7.71
N ASN A 24 10.44 -1.43 6.60
CA ASN A 24 9.23 -0.64 6.32
C ASN A 24 7.98 -1.50 6.15
N LEU A 25 8.11 -2.62 5.44
CA LEU A 25 7.02 -3.58 5.24
C LEU A 25 6.55 -4.14 6.57
N GLN A 26 7.46 -4.62 7.42
CA GLN A 26 7.10 -5.18 8.73
C GLN A 26 6.45 -4.12 9.64
N ALA A 27 7.01 -2.92 9.70
CA ALA A 27 6.45 -1.83 10.50
C ALA A 27 5.04 -1.45 10.04
N THR A 28 4.81 -1.38 8.73
CA THR A 28 3.52 -1.04 8.14
C THR A 28 2.49 -2.14 8.35
N LEU A 29 2.86 -3.41 8.15
CA LEU A 29 2.00 -4.57 8.44
C LEU A 29 1.54 -4.55 9.90
N ALA A 30 2.45 -4.31 10.84
CA ALA A 30 2.12 -4.23 12.27
C ALA A 30 1.16 -3.07 12.59
N LYS A 31 1.32 -1.90 11.93
CA LYS A 31 0.38 -0.77 12.08
C LYS A 31 -1.00 -1.07 11.53
N VAL A 32 -1.09 -1.73 10.37
CA VAL A 32 -2.37 -2.16 9.78
C VAL A 32 -3.05 -3.18 10.69
N GLU A 33 -2.31 -4.16 11.22
CA GLU A 33 -2.84 -5.15 12.16
C GLU A 33 -3.37 -4.49 13.44
N GLN A 34 -2.64 -3.51 13.98
CA GLN A 34 -3.10 -2.74 15.13
C GLN A 34 -4.37 -1.93 14.82
N ALA A 35 -4.47 -1.32 13.64
CA ALA A 35 -5.66 -0.60 13.21
C ALA A 35 -6.87 -1.53 13.06
N ALA A 36 -6.68 -2.72 12.50
CA ALA A 36 -7.70 -3.76 12.39
C ALA A 36 -8.19 -4.22 13.79
N ALA A 37 -7.25 -4.47 14.72
CA ALA A 37 -7.58 -4.82 16.10
C ALA A 37 -8.38 -3.72 16.83
N ASN A 38 -8.21 -2.45 16.43
CA ASN A 38 -8.97 -1.30 16.93
C ASN A 38 -10.30 -1.07 16.19
N GLY A 39 -10.71 -1.99 15.32
CA GLY A 39 -12.02 -1.98 14.66
C GLY A 39 -12.06 -1.27 13.30
N ALA A 40 -10.92 -0.97 12.68
CA ALA A 40 -10.90 -0.43 11.32
C ALA A 40 -11.47 -1.46 10.32
N ASN A 41 -12.24 -0.99 9.35
CA ASN A 41 -12.72 -1.79 8.22
C ASN A 41 -11.90 -1.56 6.95
N ILE A 42 -11.32 -0.36 6.82
CA ILE A 42 -10.47 0.03 5.68
C ILE A 42 -9.22 0.73 6.23
N VAL A 43 -8.05 0.35 5.73
CA VAL A 43 -6.77 1.01 6.04
C VAL A 43 -6.03 1.32 4.74
N CYS A 44 -5.36 2.47 4.68
CA CYS A 44 -4.49 2.86 3.57
C CYS A 44 -3.05 3.05 4.06
N THR A 45 -2.06 2.55 3.32
CA THR A 45 -0.66 2.86 3.61
C THR A 45 -0.33 4.29 3.21
N GLN A 46 0.76 4.84 3.76
CA GLN A 46 1.36 6.06 3.22
C GLN A 46 1.88 5.83 1.79
N GLU A 47 2.02 6.92 1.02
CA GLU A 47 2.57 6.88 -0.34
C GLU A 47 4.00 6.34 -0.33
N LEU A 48 4.31 5.40 -1.24
CA LEU A 48 5.63 4.80 -1.41
C LEU A 48 6.27 4.34 -0.09
N PHE A 49 5.46 3.79 0.83
CA PHE A 49 5.87 3.48 2.20
C PHE A 49 7.06 2.51 2.31
N ALA A 50 7.32 1.72 1.27
CA ALA A 50 8.36 0.70 1.26
C ALA A 50 9.78 1.28 1.33
N THR A 51 9.98 2.57 1.10
CA THR A 51 11.28 3.23 1.21
C THR A 51 11.15 4.63 1.78
N GLU A 52 12.28 5.28 2.07
CA GLU A 52 12.33 6.74 2.09
C GLU A 52 11.85 7.31 0.74
N TYR A 53 11.34 8.54 0.76
CA TYR A 53 10.82 9.19 -0.44
C TYR A 53 11.96 9.54 -1.39
N PHE A 54 12.27 8.62 -2.31
CA PHE A 54 13.42 8.68 -3.21
C PHE A 54 13.26 9.70 -4.36
N CYS A 55 12.04 10.22 -4.59
CA CYS A 55 11.76 11.20 -5.64
C CYS A 55 12.37 12.60 -5.36
N GLN A 56 13.21 12.73 -4.34
CA GLN A 56 14.00 13.93 -4.06
C GLN A 56 15.18 14.09 -5.03
N SER A 57 15.55 13.04 -5.77
CA SER A 57 16.62 13.08 -6.77
C SER A 57 16.36 12.16 -7.95
N GLU A 58 16.88 12.57 -9.11
CA GLU A 58 16.80 11.82 -10.36
C GLU A 58 17.97 10.82 -10.48
N HIS A 59 17.90 9.72 -9.73
CA HIS A 59 18.87 8.63 -9.81
C HIS A 59 18.26 7.39 -10.47
N HIS A 60 18.86 6.92 -11.56
CA HIS A 60 18.39 5.73 -12.28
C HIS A 60 18.38 4.46 -11.40
N ASP A 61 19.25 4.39 -10.39
CA ASP A 61 19.28 3.28 -9.46
C ASP A 61 17.96 3.13 -8.69
N ASN A 62 17.17 4.20 -8.54
CA ASN A 62 15.87 4.15 -7.85
C ASN A 62 14.86 3.26 -8.59
N PHE A 63 15.01 3.00 -9.90
CA PHE A 63 14.13 2.07 -10.63
C PHE A 63 14.24 0.62 -10.15
N ARG A 64 15.30 0.27 -9.38
CA ARG A 64 15.43 -1.04 -8.73
C ARG A 64 14.49 -1.23 -7.55
N LEU A 65 13.94 -0.13 -7.01
CA LEU A 65 12.99 -0.14 -5.90
C LEU A 65 11.58 -0.55 -6.35
N ALA A 66 11.33 -0.62 -7.66
CA ALA A 66 10.03 -0.96 -8.20
C ALA A 66 9.75 -2.47 -8.16
N GLU A 67 8.52 -2.82 -7.81
CA GLU A 67 8.03 -4.19 -7.71
C GLU A 67 6.91 -4.46 -8.74
N THR A 68 6.68 -5.71 -9.10
CA THR A 68 5.50 -6.07 -9.91
C THR A 68 4.23 -6.05 -9.05
N ILE A 69 3.08 -5.85 -9.69
CA ILE A 69 1.77 -6.06 -9.07
C ILE A 69 0.98 -7.07 -9.91
N PRO A 70 0.63 -8.26 -9.37
CA PRO A 70 0.97 -8.75 -8.03
C PRO A 70 2.48 -9.02 -7.85
N GLY A 71 2.89 -9.07 -6.58
CA GLY A 71 4.28 -9.27 -6.12
C GLY A 71 4.36 -9.31 -4.59
N ASP A 72 5.56 -9.48 -4.05
CA ASP A 72 5.85 -9.77 -2.63
C ASP A 72 5.09 -8.87 -1.65
N THR A 73 5.16 -7.54 -1.85
CA THR A 73 4.45 -6.58 -1.01
C THR A 73 2.93 -6.79 -1.05
N THR A 74 2.33 -6.89 -2.25
CA THR A 74 0.88 -7.10 -2.36
C THR A 74 0.44 -8.45 -1.78
N GLU A 75 1.23 -9.52 -1.97
CA GLU A 75 0.90 -10.83 -1.40
C GLU A 75 0.93 -10.82 0.15
N ALA A 76 1.87 -10.08 0.75
CA ALA A 76 1.92 -9.90 2.19
C ALA A 76 0.65 -9.21 2.71
N PHE A 77 0.20 -8.15 2.05
CA PHE A 77 -1.05 -7.47 2.41
C PHE A 77 -2.30 -8.28 2.08
N GLN A 78 -2.32 -9.10 1.02
CA GLN A 78 -3.44 -10.02 0.74
C GLN A 78 -3.63 -11.03 1.88
N ARG A 79 -2.53 -11.61 2.37
CA ARG A 79 -2.57 -12.50 3.54
C ARG A 79 -3.06 -11.76 4.79
N LEU A 80 -2.60 -10.53 5.01
CA LEU A 80 -3.02 -9.73 6.17
C LEU A 80 -4.50 -9.33 6.08
N ALA A 81 -4.96 -8.82 4.95
CA ALA A 81 -6.35 -8.42 4.69
C ALA A 81 -7.30 -9.59 5.00
N LYS A 82 -7.02 -10.77 4.44
CA LYS A 82 -7.79 -11.98 4.68
C LYS A 82 -7.80 -12.40 6.16
N ARG A 83 -6.66 -12.31 6.83
CA ARG A 83 -6.52 -12.69 8.25
C ARG A 83 -7.29 -11.75 9.17
N CYS A 84 -7.27 -10.45 8.88
CA CYS A 84 -7.91 -9.41 9.68
C CYS A 84 -9.37 -9.16 9.27
N GLY A 85 -9.78 -9.58 8.07
CA GLY A 85 -11.12 -9.31 7.53
C GLY A 85 -11.35 -7.84 7.19
N ILE A 86 -10.34 -7.15 6.65
CA ILE A 86 -10.38 -5.71 6.35
C ILE A 86 -9.89 -5.40 4.93
N VAL A 87 -10.38 -4.30 4.36
CA VAL A 87 -9.87 -3.77 3.08
C VAL A 87 -8.56 -3.03 3.34
N ILE A 88 -7.57 -3.25 2.47
CA ILE A 88 -6.27 -2.56 2.54
C ILE A 88 -5.96 -1.92 1.20
N ILE A 89 -5.67 -0.62 1.22
CA ILE A 89 -5.16 0.14 0.06
C ILE A 89 -3.65 0.26 0.24
N VAL A 90 -2.89 -0.31 -0.70
CA VAL A 90 -1.43 -0.42 -0.61
C VAL A 90 -0.79 0.44 -1.70
N SER A 91 0.06 1.38 -1.32
CA SER A 91 0.86 2.18 -2.25
C SER A 91 2.17 1.49 -2.59
N LEU A 92 2.52 1.43 -3.88
CA LEU A 92 3.77 0.83 -4.36
C LEU A 92 4.36 1.61 -5.53
N PHE A 93 5.67 1.50 -5.72
CA PHE A 93 6.31 1.83 -6.99
C PHE A 93 6.22 0.62 -7.92
N GLU A 94 5.33 0.67 -8.91
CA GLU A 94 5.00 -0.44 -9.80
C GLU A 94 5.95 -0.49 -11.00
N LYS A 95 6.56 -1.66 -11.25
CA LYS A 95 7.21 -2.02 -12.51
C LYS A 95 6.24 -2.85 -13.36
N ARG A 96 5.66 -2.24 -14.40
CA ARG A 96 4.71 -2.93 -15.30
C ARG A 96 5.40 -3.79 -16.33
N SER A 97 6.46 -3.23 -16.91
CA SER A 97 7.31 -3.85 -17.91
C SER A 97 8.64 -3.09 -17.95
N ALA A 98 9.63 -3.58 -18.70
CA ALA A 98 10.89 -2.89 -18.85
C ALA A 98 10.65 -1.44 -19.35
N GLY A 99 11.15 -0.45 -18.60
CA GLY A 99 11.00 0.96 -18.94
C GLY A 99 9.64 1.60 -18.62
N VAL A 100 8.68 0.87 -18.05
CA VAL A 100 7.34 1.39 -17.74
C VAL A 100 7.04 1.24 -16.25
N TYR A 101 7.05 2.38 -15.55
CA TYR A 101 6.91 2.46 -14.09
C TYR A 101 5.79 3.42 -13.69
N HIS A 102 5.09 3.13 -12.59
CA HIS A 102 4.01 3.98 -12.07
C HIS A 102 4.08 4.06 -10.55
N ASN A 103 3.66 5.20 -10.00
CA ASN A 103 3.21 5.24 -8.62
C ASN A 103 1.77 4.72 -8.60
N SER A 104 1.55 3.64 -7.87
CA SER A 104 0.31 2.87 -7.94
C SER A 104 -0.28 2.60 -6.56
N ALA A 105 -1.60 2.45 -6.51
CA ALA A 105 -2.34 2.02 -5.33
C ALA A 105 -3.12 0.74 -5.68
N ALA A 106 -2.76 -0.38 -5.03
CA ALA A 106 -3.47 -1.65 -5.13
C ALA A 106 -4.57 -1.71 -4.07
N VAL A 107 -5.79 -2.11 -4.47
CA VAL A 107 -6.93 -2.29 -3.56
C VAL A 107 -7.12 -3.77 -3.29
N ILE A 108 -6.96 -4.17 -2.04
CA ILE A 108 -7.09 -5.55 -1.58
C ILE A 108 -8.35 -5.65 -0.70
N ASP A 109 -9.26 -6.55 -1.05
CA ASP A 109 -10.50 -6.76 -0.31
C ASP A 109 -10.28 -7.55 1.00
N ALA A 110 -11.28 -7.54 1.88
CA ALA A 110 -11.30 -8.22 3.16
C ALA A 110 -11.13 -9.76 3.06
N ASP A 111 -11.38 -10.36 1.90
CA ASP A 111 -11.13 -11.78 1.65
C ASP A 111 -9.70 -12.07 1.14
N GLY A 112 -8.90 -11.02 0.92
CA GLY A 112 -7.55 -11.06 0.37
C GLY A 112 -7.48 -10.99 -1.15
N SER A 113 -8.60 -10.82 -1.86
CA SER A 113 -8.58 -10.66 -3.32
C SER A 113 -8.02 -9.29 -3.73
N LEU A 114 -7.23 -9.26 -4.81
CA LEU A 114 -6.78 -8.02 -5.42
C LEU A 114 -7.86 -7.50 -6.37
N LEU A 115 -8.58 -6.45 -5.97
CA LEU A 115 -9.73 -5.92 -6.72
C LEU A 115 -9.32 -5.07 -7.92
N GLY A 116 -8.18 -4.39 -7.81
CA GLY A 116 -7.73 -3.50 -8.87
C GLY A 116 -6.53 -2.65 -8.47
N ILE A 117 -6.05 -1.88 -9.43
CA ILE A 117 -4.87 -1.01 -9.31
C ILE A 117 -5.23 0.35 -9.89
N TYR A 118 -5.07 1.40 -9.10
CA TYR A 118 -5.06 2.77 -9.58
C TYR A 118 -3.61 3.21 -9.85
N ARG A 119 -3.40 3.96 -10.94
CA ARG A 119 -2.09 4.51 -11.31
C ARG A 119 -2.18 6.03 -11.28
N LYS A 120 -1.25 6.67 -10.56
CA LYS A 120 -1.23 8.13 -10.37
C LYS A 120 -1.21 8.84 -11.72
N MET A 121 -2.26 9.62 -11.99
CA MET A 121 -2.43 10.33 -13.26
C MET A 121 -1.75 11.70 -13.28
N HIS A 122 -1.65 12.34 -12.11
CA HIS A 122 -1.07 13.67 -11.96
C HIS A 122 0.28 13.50 -11.27
N ILE A 123 1.34 13.51 -12.07
CA ILE A 123 2.72 13.46 -11.57
C ILE A 123 3.10 14.88 -11.14
N PRO A 124 3.48 15.08 -9.87
CA PRO A 124 3.98 16.37 -9.44
C PRO A 124 5.32 16.61 -10.12
N ASP A 125 5.44 17.77 -10.75
CA ASP A 125 6.68 18.29 -11.30
C ASP A 125 6.61 19.81 -11.05
N ASP A 126 7.62 20.34 -10.36
CA ASP A 126 7.79 21.78 -10.14
C ASP A 126 8.83 22.25 -11.16
N PRO A 127 8.63 23.37 -11.88
CA PRO A 127 9.65 23.91 -12.80
C PRO A 127 11.00 24.20 -12.15
#